data_AF-A0A2J8RI64-F1
#
_entry.id   AF-A0A2J8RI64-F1
#
_cell.length_a   1.000
_cell.length_b   1.000
_cell.length_c   1.000
_cell.angle_alpha   90.00
_cell.angle_beta   90.00
_cell.angle_gamma   90.00
#
_symmetry.space_group_name_H-M   'P 1'
#
loop_
_entity.id
_entity.type
_entity.pdbx_description
1 polymer ?
#
loop_
_entity_poly.entity_id
_entity_poly.type
_entity_poly.pdbx_seq_one_letter_code
_entity_poly.pdbx_strand_id
1 'polypeptide(L)'
;MLCFTKTPLQESLIELSDSSLNKMATDMFLAVMKFMGDAPLKGQSDLDVLCNLLKLCGDHEVMRDECYCQVVKQITDNTSSKQDSCQRGWRLLYIVTAYHSCSEVLHPHLTRFLQDMSRTPGLPFQGIAKACEQNLQKTLRFGGRLELPSSIE
;
A
#
# COMPACT_ATOMS: atom_id res chain seq x y z
N MET A 1 9.15 -6.45 -13.43
CA MET A 1 9.73 -5.34 -12.63
C MET A 1 8.64 -4.80 -11.72
N LEU A 2 8.91 -4.64 -10.42
CA LEU A 2 7.94 -4.15 -9.44
C LEU A 2 7.92 -2.61 -9.41
N CYS A 3 7.64 -2.01 -10.56
CA CYS A 3 7.55 -0.57 -10.76
C CYS A 3 6.13 -0.17 -11.19
N PHE A 4 5.85 1.13 -11.16
CA PHE A 4 4.55 1.70 -11.47
C PHE A 4 3.99 1.21 -12.81
N THR A 5 2.69 0.99 -12.85
CA THR A 5 1.93 0.76 -14.09
C THR A 5 0.69 1.65 -14.13
N LYS A 6 0.31 2.02 -15.36
CA LYS A 6 -0.92 2.76 -15.67
C LYS A 6 -2.12 1.84 -15.89
N THR A 7 -1.88 0.54 -16.03
CA THR A 7 -2.92 -0.45 -16.34
C THR A 7 -3.26 -1.28 -15.11
N PRO A 8 -4.53 -1.61 -14.87
CA PRO A 8 -4.92 -2.53 -13.81
C PRO A 8 -4.22 -3.88 -13.94
N LEU A 9 -3.82 -4.45 -12.81
CA LEU A 9 -3.32 -5.83 -12.76
C LEU A 9 -4.40 -6.82 -13.19
N GLN A 10 -3.97 -7.89 -13.86
CA GLN A 10 -4.82 -9.01 -14.27
C GLN A 10 -4.69 -10.21 -13.32
N GLU A 11 -3.65 -10.23 -12.49
CA GLU A 11 -3.35 -11.25 -11.50
C GLU A 11 -2.65 -10.63 -10.28
N SER A 12 -2.64 -11.34 -9.17
CA SER A 12 -1.90 -10.96 -7.96
C SER A 12 -0.39 -10.90 -8.21
N LEU A 13 0.31 -10.06 -7.43
CA LEU A 13 1.77 -9.97 -7.46
C LEU A 13 2.43 -11.12 -6.71
N ILE A 14 1.79 -11.63 -5.66
CA ILE A 14 2.18 -12.84 -4.96
C ILE A 14 1.35 -14.05 -5.41
N GLU A 15 1.88 -15.26 -5.23
CA GLU A 15 1.16 -16.49 -5.50
C GLU A 15 0.06 -16.69 -4.46
N LEU A 16 -1.19 -16.78 -4.92
CA LEU A 16 -2.37 -17.00 -4.08
C LEU A 16 -2.99 -18.36 -4.43
N SER A 17 -3.52 -19.05 -3.42
CA SER A 17 -3.95 -20.45 -3.50
C SER A 17 -5.18 -20.70 -4.38
N ASP A 18 -6.00 -19.68 -4.65
CA ASP A 18 -7.21 -19.83 -5.47
C ASP A 18 -7.58 -18.56 -6.26
N SER A 19 -8.50 -18.75 -7.21
CA SER A 19 -8.95 -17.69 -8.12
C SER A 19 -9.77 -16.58 -7.45
N SER A 20 -10.38 -16.86 -6.29
CA SER A 20 -11.15 -15.86 -5.54
C SER A 20 -10.22 -14.85 -4.87
N LEU A 21 -9.09 -15.32 -4.31
CA LEU A 21 -8.03 -14.46 -3.77
C LEU A 21 -7.38 -13.62 -4.86
N ASN A 22 -7.14 -14.20 -6.04
CA ASN A 22 -6.60 -13.47 -7.18
C ASN A 22 -7.58 -12.36 -7.65
N LYS A 23 -8.88 -12.65 -7.68
CA LYS A 23 -9.91 -11.64 -7.94
C LYS A 23 -9.87 -10.51 -6.90
N MET A 24 -9.78 -10.84 -5.62
CA MET A 24 -9.64 -9.84 -4.55
C MET A 24 -8.37 -8.99 -4.70
N ALA A 25 -7.25 -9.58 -5.10
CA ALA A 25 -6.00 -8.86 -5.34
C ALA A 25 -6.10 -7.88 -6.52
N THR A 26 -6.73 -8.28 -7.63
CA THR A 26 -6.93 -7.37 -8.77
C THR A 26 -7.90 -6.23 -8.45
N ASP A 27 -8.95 -6.51 -7.68
CA ASP A 27 -9.88 -5.48 -7.19
C ASP A 27 -9.20 -4.53 -6.17
N MET A 28 -8.33 -5.06 -5.30
CA MET A 28 -7.47 -4.28 -4.40
C MET A 28 -6.55 -3.35 -5.20
N PHE A 29 -5.94 -3.83 -6.29
CA PHE A 29 -5.07 -2.99 -7.11
C PHE A 29 -5.83 -1.83 -7.73
N LEU A 30 -7.06 -2.07 -8.19
CA LEU A 30 -7.92 -1.01 -8.69
C LEU A 30 -8.27 0.01 -7.59
N ALA A 31 -8.47 -0.44 -6.35
CA ALA A 31 -8.66 0.46 -5.20
C ALA A 31 -7.40 1.29 -4.90
N VAL A 32 -6.20 0.70 -4.97
CA VAL A 32 -4.92 1.45 -4.87
C VAL A 32 -4.86 2.53 -5.97
N MET A 33 -5.14 2.17 -7.22
CA MET A 33 -5.15 3.13 -8.33
C MET A 33 -6.17 4.26 -8.12
N LYS A 34 -7.36 3.96 -7.61
CA LYS A 34 -8.38 4.98 -7.27
C LYS A 34 -7.88 5.92 -6.19
N PHE A 35 -7.33 5.38 -5.10
CA PHE A 35 -6.76 6.17 -4.02
C PHE A 35 -5.53 6.97 -4.45
N MET A 36 -4.83 6.57 -5.51
CA MET A 36 -3.73 7.34 -6.08
C MET A 36 -4.18 8.32 -7.17
N GLY A 37 -5.44 8.25 -7.61
CA GLY A 37 -6.03 9.16 -8.61
C GLY A 37 -5.78 8.71 -10.05
N ASP A 38 -5.20 7.51 -10.21
CA ASP A 38 -4.88 6.86 -11.47
C ASP A 38 -6.08 6.10 -12.06
N ALA A 39 -7.18 5.97 -11.30
CA ALA A 39 -8.45 5.39 -11.74
C ALA A 39 -9.66 6.18 -11.20
N PRO A 40 -10.82 6.16 -11.89
CA PRO A 40 -12.01 6.88 -11.45
C PRO A 40 -12.64 6.24 -10.21
N LEU A 41 -13.05 7.08 -9.25
CA LEU A 41 -13.67 6.66 -7.98
C LEU A 41 -15.07 6.05 -8.12
N LYS A 42 -15.78 6.30 -9.23
CA LYS A 42 -17.14 5.76 -9.51
C LYS A 42 -18.13 5.96 -8.34
N GLY A 43 -18.16 7.16 -7.75
CA GLY A 43 -19.08 7.52 -6.67
C GLY A 43 -18.59 7.23 -5.25
N GLN A 44 -17.40 6.64 -5.10
CA GLN A 44 -16.74 6.46 -3.80
C GLN A 44 -15.99 7.74 -3.40
N SER A 45 -15.89 8.02 -2.10
CA SER A 45 -14.90 8.96 -1.58
C SER A 45 -13.54 8.28 -1.41
N ASP A 46 -12.47 9.07 -1.26
CA ASP A 46 -11.15 8.53 -0.92
C ASP A 46 -11.16 7.75 0.40
N LEU A 47 -11.96 8.22 1.37
CA LEU A 47 -12.12 7.56 2.66
C LEU A 47 -12.82 6.20 2.52
N ASP A 48 -13.82 6.09 1.64
CA ASP A 48 -14.48 4.81 1.37
C ASP A 48 -13.50 3.78 0.79
N VAL A 49 -12.69 4.22 -0.18
CA VAL A 49 -11.66 3.37 -0.80
C VAL A 49 -10.65 2.90 0.24
N LEU A 50 -10.15 3.82 1.07
CA LEU A 50 -9.19 3.53 2.12
C LEU A 50 -9.76 2.56 3.17
N CYS A 51 -10.96 2.82 3.69
CA CYS A 51 -11.61 1.95 4.66
C CYS A 51 -11.84 0.55 4.10
N ASN A 52 -12.20 0.42 2.83
CA ASN A 52 -12.38 -0.88 2.19
C ASN A 52 -11.06 -1.65 2.03
N LEU A 53 -9.96 -0.95 1.70
CA LEU A 53 -8.62 -1.55 1.63
C LEU A 53 -8.19 -2.10 3.00
N LEU A 54 -8.36 -1.32 4.06
CA LEU A 54 -7.99 -1.72 5.42
C LEU A 54 -8.85 -2.89 5.93
N LYS A 55 -10.17 -2.86 5.68
CA LYS A 55 -11.06 -3.98 6.02
C LYS A 55 -10.64 -5.26 5.30
N LEU A 56 -10.37 -5.20 3.99
CA LEU A 56 -9.91 -6.36 3.22
C LEU A 56 -8.61 -6.95 3.79
N CYS A 57 -7.66 -6.12 4.20
CA CYS A 57 -6.41 -6.55 4.85
C CYS A 57 -6.64 -7.10 6.27
N GLY A 58 -7.67 -6.63 6.97
CA GLY A 58 -8.08 -7.14 8.28
C GLY A 58 -8.72 -8.53 8.16
N ASP A 59 -9.66 -8.69 7.24
CA ASP A 59 -10.45 -9.91 7.02
C ASP A 59 -9.62 -11.05 6.39
N HIS A 60 -8.62 -10.71 5.59
CA HIS A 60 -7.78 -11.69 4.87
C HIS A 60 -6.29 -11.38 5.07
N GLU A 61 -5.62 -12.09 5.99
CA GLU A 61 -4.22 -11.79 6.33
C GLU A 61 -3.25 -11.90 5.14
N VAL A 62 -3.50 -12.85 4.22
CA VAL A 62 -2.71 -13.01 2.98
C VAL A 62 -2.76 -11.77 2.09
N MET A 63 -3.83 -10.98 2.17
CA MET A 63 -3.98 -9.75 1.39
C MET A 63 -3.10 -8.60 1.92
N ARG A 64 -2.54 -8.70 3.13
CA ARG A 64 -1.65 -7.67 3.69
C ARG A 64 -0.36 -7.57 2.89
N ASP A 65 0.29 -8.70 2.63
CA ASP A 65 1.52 -8.74 1.85
C ASP A 65 1.29 -8.32 0.40
N GLU A 66 0.19 -8.77 -0.21
CA GLU A 66 -0.21 -8.34 -1.54
C GLU A 66 -0.44 -6.81 -1.58
N CYS A 67 -1.13 -6.24 -0.60
CA CYS A 67 -1.34 -4.80 -0.49
C CYS A 67 -0.01 -4.04 -0.41
N TYR A 68 0.92 -4.47 0.45
CA TYR A 68 2.26 -3.90 0.51
C TYR A 68 2.98 -3.95 -0.83
N CYS A 69 2.99 -5.10 -1.49
CA CYS A 69 3.61 -5.28 -2.80
C CYS A 69 2.99 -4.34 -3.85
N GLN A 70 1.66 -4.22 -3.89
CA GLN A 70 0.95 -3.38 -4.84
C GLN A 70 1.21 -1.88 -4.60
N VAL A 71 1.22 -1.43 -3.34
CA VAL A 71 1.52 -0.03 -3.00
C VAL A 71 2.99 0.29 -3.31
N VAL A 72 3.93 -0.58 -2.92
CA VAL A 72 5.37 -0.42 -3.23
C VAL A 72 5.60 -0.39 -4.74
N LYS A 73 4.90 -1.24 -5.50
CA LYS A 73 4.92 -1.22 -6.96
C LYS A 73 4.52 0.15 -7.51
N GLN A 74 3.42 0.72 -7.02
CA GLN A 74 2.89 1.98 -7.57
C GLN A 74 3.67 3.23 -7.15
N ILE A 75 4.43 3.20 -6.05
CA ILE A 75 5.31 4.32 -5.66
C ILE A 75 6.71 4.23 -6.30
N THR A 76 7.14 3.04 -6.72
CA THR A 76 8.45 2.82 -7.35
C THR A 76 8.44 3.26 -8.81
N ASP A 77 9.32 4.21 -9.16
CA ASP A 77 9.41 4.81 -10.50
C ASP A 77 8.06 5.29 -11.04
N ASN A 78 7.28 5.96 -10.18
CA ASN A 78 5.95 6.45 -10.54
C ASN A 78 6.03 7.48 -11.68
N THR A 79 5.40 7.14 -12.82
CA THR A 79 5.33 7.96 -14.05
C THR A 79 3.90 8.35 -14.40
N SER A 80 3.05 8.49 -13.37
CA SER A 80 1.67 8.94 -13.54
C SER A 80 1.62 10.33 -14.18
N SER A 81 0.56 10.61 -14.93
CA SER A 81 0.22 11.96 -15.37
C SER A 81 -0.41 12.81 -14.26
N LYS A 82 -0.79 12.19 -13.13
CA LYS A 82 -1.29 12.86 -11.93
C LYS A 82 -0.11 13.25 -11.05
N GLN A 83 0.06 14.55 -10.83
CA GLN A 83 1.21 15.10 -10.11
C GLN A 83 1.30 14.61 -8.66
N ASP A 84 0.17 14.30 -8.03
CA ASP A 84 0.06 13.87 -6.64
C ASP A 84 -0.02 12.34 -6.46
N SER A 85 -0.06 11.54 -7.54
CA SER A 85 -0.23 10.08 -7.47
C SER A 85 0.81 9.43 -6.55
N CYS A 86 2.10 9.71 -6.76
CA CYS A 86 3.17 9.13 -5.95
C CYS A 86 3.06 9.55 -4.47
N GLN A 87 2.73 10.82 -4.18
CA GLN A 87 2.51 11.30 -2.82
C GLN A 87 1.33 10.58 -2.15
N ARG A 88 0.23 10.36 -2.87
CA ARG A 88 -0.93 9.60 -2.38
C ARG A 88 -0.57 8.13 -2.12
N GLY A 89 0.25 7.52 -2.97
CA GLY A 89 0.77 6.16 -2.75
C GLY A 89 1.62 6.06 -1.48
N TRP A 90 2.50 7.03 -1.22
CA TRP A 90 3.27 7.08 0.04
C TRP A 90 2.38 7.29 1.27
N ARG A 91 1.35 8.14 1.16
CA ARG A 91 0.34 8.31 2.22
C ARG A 91 -0.41 7.01 2.48
N LEU A 92 -0.78 6.27 1.44
CA LEU A 92 -1.41 4.96 1.58
C LEU A 92 -0.49 3.98 2.31
N LEU A 93 0.81 3.92 1.94
CA LEU A 93 1.78 3.05 2.62
C LEU A 93 1.94 3.43 4.11
N TYR A 94 1.97 4.73 4.42
CA TYR A 94 2.04 5.22 5.79
C TYR A 94 0.83 4.76 6.62
N ILE A 95 -0.36 4.78 6.03
CA ILE A 95 -1.58 4.30 6.70
C ILE A 95 -1.50 2.79 6.86
N VAL A 96 -1.25 2.02 5.79
CA VAL A 96 -1.19 0.54 5.87
C VAL A 96 -0.18 0.06 6.92
N THR A 97 1.01 0.68 7.01
CA THR A 97 2.02 0.37 8.04
C THR A 97 1.59 0.66 9.47
N ALA A 98 0.62 1.56 9.69
CA ALA A 98 0.05 1.83 11.01
C ALA A 98 -1.08 0.86 11.41
N TYR A 99 -1.69 0.17 10.45
CA TYR A 99 -2.87 -0.69 10.68
C TYR A 99 -2.57 -2.19 10.60
N HIS A 100 -1.65 -2.61 9.73
CA HIS A 100 -1.42 -4.02 9.46
C HIS A 100 0.06 -4.36 9.46
N SER A 101 0.45 -5.45 10.12
CA SER A 101 1.78 -6.03 9.94
C SER A 101 1.89 -6.70 8.58
N CYS A 102 3.11 -6.86 8.08
CA CYS A 102 3.42 -7.79 6.99
C CYS A 102 3.82 -9.17 7.57
N SER A 103 3.94 -10.18 6.72
CA SER A 103 4.51 -11.46 7.12
C SER A 103 6.00 -11.37 7.48
N GLU A 104 6.49 -12.36 8.21
CA GLU A 104 7.92 -12.54 8.48
C GLU A 104 8.76 -12.69 7.19
N VAL A 105 8.14 -13.20 6.12
CA VAL A 105 8.81 -13.37 4.82
C VAL A 105 9.02 -12.01 4.17
N LEU A 106 7.99 -11.16 4.15
CA LEU A 106 8.05 -9.84 3.50
C LEU A 106 8.82 -8.80 4.35
N HIS A 107 8.77 -8.93 5.67
CA HIS A 107 9.34 -7.96 6.63
C HIS A 107 10.77 -7.50 6.33
N PRO A 108 11.78 -8.38 6.10
CA PRO A 108 13.14 -7.93 5.81
C PRO A 108 13.24 -7.13 4.51
N HIS A 109 12.45 -7.48 3.49
CA HIS A 109 12.44 -6.80 2.19
C HIS A 109 11.79 -5.42 2.29
N LEU A 110 10.62 -5.34 2.93
CA LEU A 110 9.90 -4.07 3.13
C LEU A 110 10.72 -3.12 4.01
N THR A 111 11.33 -3.61 5.08
CA THR A 111 12.20 -2.80 5.95
C THR A 111 13.39 -2.25 5.19
N ARG A 112 14.06 -3.08 4.38
CA ARG A 112 15.18 -2.63 3.56
C ARG A 112 14.78 -1.56 2.56
N PHE A 113 13.67 -1.76 1.85
CA PHE A 113 13.12 -0.75 0.93
C PHE A 113 12.89 0.59 1.63
N LEU A 114 12.23 0.60 2.80
CA LEU A 114 11.96 1.82 3.55
C LEU A 114 13.24 2.49 4.06
N GLN A 115 14.26 1.71 4.44
CA GLN A 115 15.56 2.23 4.85
C GLN A 115 16.33 2.84 3.69
N ASP A 116 16.34 2.19 2.52
CA ASP A 116 17.01 2.69 1.32
C ASP A 116 16.35 4.01 0.87
N MET A 117 15.02 4.08 0.86
CA MET A 117 14.27 5.31 0.51
C MET A 117 14.45 6.43 1.54
N SER A 118 14.56 6.13 2.83
CA SER A 118 14.70 7.15 3.88
C SER A 118 16.12 7.67 4.06
N ARG A 119 17.15 6.86 3.74
CA ARG A 119 18.55 7.21 4.00
C ARG A 119 19.30 7.74 2.78
N THR A 120 18.81 7.49 1.56
CA THR A 120 19.48 7.93 0.33
C THR A 120 19.29 9.43 0.12
N PRO A 121 20.34 10.27 0.22
CA PRO A 121 20.22 11.72 0.07
C PRO A 121 19.68 12.11 -1.31
N GLY A 122 18.83 13.15 -1.37
CA GLY A 122 18.27 13.67 -2.62
C GLY A 122 17.05 12.92 -3.17
N LEU A 123 16.67 11.77 -2.61
CA LEU A 123 15.40 11.13 -2.97
C LEU A 123 14.21 11.89 -2.38
N PRO A 124 13.06 11.94 -3.10
CA PRO A 124 11.82 12.45 -2.53
C PRO A 124 11.29 11.50 -1.44
N PHE A 125 10.37 11.99 -0.61
CA PHE A 125 9.60 11.19 0.36
C PHE A 125 10.41 10.51 1.50
N GLN A 126 11.68 10.87 1.71
CA GLN A 126 12.51 10.31 2.79
C GLN A 126 11.82 10.35 4.18
N GLY A 127 11.16 11.47 4.49
CA GLY A 127 10.49 11.66 5.78
C GLY A 127 9.32 10.70 6.00
N ILE A 128 8.45 10.52 4.99
CA ILE A 128 7.33 9.58 5.08
C ILE A 128 7.80 8.13 5.02
N ALA A 129 8.84 7.82 4.23
CA ALA A 129 9.47 6.49 4.25
C ALA A 129 10.00 6.13 5.65
N LYS A 130 10.64 7.09 6.33
CA LYS A 130 11.09 6.90 7.72
C LYS A 130 9.92 6.69 8.69
N ALA A 131 8.82 7.41 8.50
CA ALA A 131 7.62 7.26 9.30
C ALA A 131 6.94 5.89 9.07
N CYS A 132 6.89 5.41 7.83
CA CYS A 132 6.43 4.06 7.49
C CYS A 132 7.29 2.99 8.20
N GLU A 133 8.62 3.14 8.21
CA GLU A 133 9.52 2.20 8.92
C GLU A 133 9.19 2.16 10.42
N GLN A 134 9.00 3.32 11.04
CA GLN A 134 8.65 3.42 12.47
C GLN A 134 7.27 2.85 12.77
N ASN A 135 6.28 3.09 11.90
CA ASN A 135 4.94 2.52 12.05
C ASN A 135 4.98 1.01 11.94
N LEU A 136 5.65 0.45 10.91
CA LEU A 136 5.78 -0.98 10.72
C LEU A 136 6.39 -1.66 11.95
N GLN A 137 7.47 -1.09 12.51
CA GLN A 137 8.10 -1.61 13.74
C GLN A 137 7.15 -1.59 14.94
N LYS A 138 6.37 -0.52 15.12
CA LYS A 138 5.38 -0.43 16.21
C LYS A 138 4.26 -1.45 16.01
N THR A 139 3.73 -1.55 14.80
CA THR A 139 2.64 -2.46 14.44
C THR A 139 3.05 -3.92 14.62
N LEU A 140 4.27 -4.30 14.23
CA LEU A 140 4.81 -5.64 14.47
C LEU A 140 4.96 -5.96 15.97
N ARG A 141 5.33 -4.96 16.78
CA ARG A 141 5.60 -5.16 18.22
C ARG A 141 4.35 -5.12 19.09
N PHE A 142 3.38 -4.28 18.75
CA PHE A 142 2.24 -3.95 19.62
C PHE A 142 0.87 -4.19 18.98
N GLY A 143 0.83 -4.63 17.72
CA GLY A 143 -0.38 -4.66 16.92
C GLY A 143 -0.69 -3.32 16.25
N GLY A 144 -1.55 -3.36 15.24
CA GLY A 144 -1.96 -2.18 14.47
C GLY A 144 -3.08 -1.38 15.12
N ARG A 145 -3.39 -0.23 14.54
CA ARG A 145 -4.54 0.60 14.92
C ARG A 145 -5.85 -0.16 14.70
N LEU A 146 -6.79 0.02 15.63
CA LEU A 146 -8.11 -0.63 15.60
C LEU A 146 -9.21 0.26 15.03
N GLU A 147 -9.13 1.57 15.26
CA GLU A 147 -10.10 2.55 14.78
C GLU A 147 -9.81 2.95 13.33
N LEU A 148 -10.81 2.89 12.45
CA LEU A 148 -10.66 3.26 11.04
C LEU A 148 -10.21 4.73 10.88
N PRO A 149 -9.51 5.06 9.78
CA PRO A 149 -9.03 6.41 9.55
C PRO A 149 -10.16 7.44 9.54
N SER A 150 -9.87 8.64 10.01
CA SER A 150 -10.77 9.80 9.89
C SER A 150 -10.62 10.49 8.53
N SER A 151 -11.49 11.44 8.19
CA SER A 151 -11.39 12.22 6.95
C SER A 151 -10.15 13.13 6.87
N ILE A 152 -9.42 13.30 7.98
CA ILE A 152 -8.21 14.13 8.10
C ILE A 152 -6.94 13.33 7.74
N GLU A 153 -6.99 12.00 7.90
CA GLU A 153 -5.87 11.09 7.65
C GLU A 153 -5.81 10.65 6.20
#